data_AF-A0A957D520-F1
#
_entry.id   AF-A0A957D520-F1
#
_cell.length_a   1.000
_cell.length_b   1.000
_cell.length_c   1.000
_cell.angle_alpha   90.00
_cell.angle_beta   90.00
_cell.angle_gamma   90.00
#
_symmetry.space_group_name_H-M   'P 1'
#
loop_
_entity.id
_entity.type
_entity.pdbx_description
1 polymer ?
#
loop_
_entity_poly.entity_id
_entity_poly.type
_entity_poly.pdbx_seq_one_letter_code
_entity_poly.pdbx_strand_id
1 'polypeptide(L)'
;MKRVITLALAILVFTLIFAGTVLAGSGEYNGITLFYPDNMTSCEPTFTFSTSGVAADWTVQYNIFSVTDTGSLVQIGSGTTTGDLNVTFTPDALEPNTTQGYAVFVAVFNADGVVKAKLRGKWDVTCEGQEPTPTPTPPPTGGEGCTPGYWRQEHHFDSWALTPYAPSDAYDPTFGVDGSFDTLLAAVWARGGGENALARHAVAALLNASSPDVNYAYTVDEILAGVQNAYATGDFEPFKDALDAANNAGCPLN
;
A
#
# COMPACT_ATOMS: atom_id res chain seq x y z
N MET A 1 54.29 -21.06 6.23
CA MET A 1 53.06 -21.88 6.16
C MET A 1 51.86 -20.94 6.26
N LYS A 2 51.19 -20.66 5.14
CA LYS A 2 49.93 -19.90 5.14
C LYS A 2 48.86 -20.82 5.74
N ARG A 3 48.42 -20.51 6.96
CA ARG A 3 47.30 -21.24 7.60
C ARG A 3 46.05 -20.90 6.81
N VAL A 4 45.59 -21.84 6.00
CA VAL A 4 44.26 -21.80 5.39
C VAL A 4 43.28 -22.00 6.55
N ILE A 5 42.71 -20.90 7.03
CA ILE A 5 41.63 -20.93 8.02
C ILE A 5 40.37 -21.30 7.23
N THR A 6 40.04 -22.58 7.23
CA THR A 6 38.73 -23.06 6.77
C THR A 6 37.68 -22.44 7.68
N LEU A 7 37.05 -21.32 7.27
CA LEU A 7 35.90 -20.76 7.96
C LEU A 7 34.75 -21.78 7.82
N ALA A 8 34.57 -22.61 8.84
CA ALA A 8 33.37 -23.42 8.96
C ALA A 8 32.18 -22.46 9.11
N LEU A 9 31.22 -22.56 8.19
CA LEU A 9 29.91 -21.92 8.31
C LEU A 9 29.22 -22.53 9.54
N ALA A 10 29.44 -21.94 10.71
CA ALA A 10 28.85 -22.40 11.95
C ALA A 10 27.35 -22.08 11.91
N ILE A 11 26.52 -23.12 11.81
CA ILE A 11 25.06 -22.99 11.92
C ILE A 11 24.75 -22.51 13.34
N LEU A 12 24.49 -21.22 13.50
CA LEU A 12 24.18 -20.61 14.80
C LEU A 12 22.71 -20.89 15.14
N VAL A 13 22.47 -21.83 16.05
CA VAL A 13 21.12 -22.11 16.56
C VAL A 13 20.76 -21.05 17.61
N PHE A 14 19.75 -20.22 17.31
CA PHE A 14 19.14 -19.27 18.25
C PHE A 14 17.78 -19.79 18.71
N THR A 15 17.54 -19.84 20.02
CA THR A 15 16.22 -20.17 20.59
C THR A 15 15.28 -18.96 20.50
N LEU A 16 14.09 -19.17 19.92
CA LEU A 16 13.11 -18.15 19.53
C LEU A 16 12.16 -17.78 20.68
N ILE A 17 12.30 -16.56 21.21
CA ILE A 17 11.22 -15.83 21.89
C ILE A 17 11.43 -14.34 21.57
N PHE A 18 10.55 -13.76 20.76
CA PHE A 18 10.39 -12.32 20.62
C PHE A 18 9.14 -11.94 21.41
N ALA A 19 9.31 -11.26 22.55
CA ALA A 19 8.20 -10.68 23.29
C ALA A 19 8.30 -9.15 23.16
N GLY A 20 7.35 -8.54 22.46
CA GLY A 20 7.18 -7.08 22.41
C GLY A 20 7.37 -6.43 21.04
N THR A 21 6.63 -5.35 20.83
CA THR A 21 6.82 -4.33 19.78
C THR A 21 7.85 -3.32 20.30
N VAL A 22 8.90 -2.98 19.52
CA VAL A 22 9.99 -2.13 20.02
C VAL A 22 10.34 -1.04 18.99
N LEU A 23 10.34 0.22 19.45
CA LEU A 23 10.98 1.41 18.83
C LEU A 23 12.52 1.28 18.90
N ALA A 24 13.32 2.20 18.32
CA ALA A 24 14.57 2.65 18.98
C ALA A 24 15.43 1.55 19.57
N GLY A 25 15.82 0.56 18.77
CA GLY A 25 16.39 -0.64 19.31
C GLY A 25 17.88 -0.55 19.60
N SER A 26 18.28 -0.71 20.86
CA SER A 26 19.62 -1.18 21.17
C SER A 26 19.58 -2.36 22.12
N GLY A 27 20.48 -3.31 21.91
CA GLY A 27 20.70 -4.45 22.80
C GLY A 27 22.13 -4.46 23.28
N GLU A 28 22.36 -4.53 24.59
CA GLU A 28 23.71 -4.58 25.16
C GLU A 28 23.96 -5.93 25.84
N TYR A 29 25.17 -6.48 25.64
CA TYR A 29 25.64 -7.66 26.35
C TYR A 29 27.15 -7.60 26.52
N ASN A 30 27.62 -7.74 27.77
CA ASN A 30 29.04 -7.70 28.12
C ASN A 30 29.79 -6.44 27.58
N GLY A 31 29.13 -5.28 27.61
CA GLY A 31 29.71 -4.01 27.14
C GLY A 31 29.79 -3.88 25.62
N ILE A 32 29.19 -4.81 24.87
CA ILE A 32 28.98 -4.68 23.42
C ILE A 32 27.52 -4.33 23.18
N THR A 33 27.29 -3.25 22.44
CA THR A 33 25.95 -2.78 22.08
C THR A 33 25.70 -3.01 20.60
N LEU A 34 24.54 -3.55 20.25
CA LEU A 34 23.99 -3.62 18.89
C LEU A 34 22.93 -2.53 18.75
N PHE A 35 23.09 -1.66 17.75
CA PHE A 35 22.09 -0.69 17.32
C PHE A 35 21.40 -1.20 16.07
N TYR A 36 20.08 -1.12 16.04
CA TYR A 36 19.25 -1.51 14.90
C TYR A 36 18.11 -0.50 14.70
N PRO A 37 17.49 -0.47 13.51
CA PRO A 37 16.45 0.50 13.19
C PRO A 37 15.20 0.38 14.07
N ASP A 38 14.47 1.47 14.16
CA ASP A 38 13.05 1.51 14.55
C ASP A 38 12.17 0.89 13.48
N ASN A 39 10.90 0.70 13.84
CA ASN A 39 9.86 0.55 12.84
C ASN A 39 9.84 1.77 11.93
N MET A 40 9.67 1.56 10.63
CA MET A 40 9.70 2.62 9.62
C MET A 40 8.63 2.45 8.57
N THR A 41 8.22 3.55 7.95
CA THR A 41 7.33 3.55 6.80
C THR A 41 8.15 3.76 5.52
N SER A 42 8.21 2.75 4.65
CA SER A 42 8.84 2.81 3.32
C SER A 42 8.46 1.61 2.47
N CYS A 43 8.23 1.82 1.18
CA CYS A 43 8.04 0.74 0.19
C CYS A 43 9.36 0.31 -0.47
N GLU A 44 10.40 1.14 -0.38
CA GLU A 44 11.77 0.84 -0.83
C GLU A 44 12.72 1.02 0.37
N PRO A 45 12.65 0.13 1.37
CA PRO A 45 13.36 0.36 2.62
C PRO A 45 14.87 0.21 2.44
N THR A 46 15.62 1.04 3.14
CA THR A 46 17.07 0.87 3.33
C THR A 46 17.35 1.13 4.80
N PHE A 47 18.06 0.22 5.44
CA PHE A 47 18.31 0.29 6.87
C PHE A 47 19.76 -0.03 7.25
N THR A 48 20.18 0.51 8.38
CA THR A 48 21.53 0.33 8.91
C THR A 48 21.49 -0.24 10.32
N PHE A 49 22.37 -1.19 10.61
CA PHE A 49 22.64 -1.68 11.96
C PHE A 49 24.14 -1.69 12.22
N SER A 50 24.52 -1.49 13.48
CA SER A 50 25.92 -1.33 13.88
C SER A 50 26.19 -1.90 15.26
N THR A 51 27.45 -2.13 15.58
CA THR A 51 27.86 -2.42 16.96
C THR A 51 28.76 -1.32 17.50
N SER A 52 28.84 -1.24 18.83
CA SER A 52 29.84 -0.46 19.55
C SER A 52 30.46 -1.32 20.65
N GLY A 53 31.75 -1.15 20.90
CA GLY A 53 32.47 -1.82 21.98
C GLY A 53 33.13 -3.14 21.58
N VAL A 54 33.15 -3.49 20.29
CA VAL A 54 33.89 -4.66 19.80
C VAL A 54 35.35 -4.29 19.57
N ALA A 55 36.28 -5.02 20.18
CA ALA A 55 37.71 -4.81 19.98
C ALA A 55 38.11 -5.05 18.50
N ALA A 56 39.07 -4.26 18.01
CA ALA A 56 39.39 -4.20 16.58
C ALA A 56 39.87 -5.54 15.97
N ASP A 57 40.43 -6.44 16.78
CA ASP A 57 40.90 -7.77 16.38
C ASP A 57 39.86 -8.89 16.61
N TRP A 58 38.70 -8.55 17.17
CA TRP A 58 37.61 -9.49 17.39
C TRP A 58 36.77 -9.65 16.13
N THR A 59 36.25 -10.85 15.89
CA THR A 59 35.43 -11.16 14.72
C THR A 59 33.96 -10.98 15.04
N VAL A 60 33.22 -10.34 14.14
CA VAL A 60 31.76 -10.18 14.20
C VAL A 60 31.13 -10.88 13.01
N GLN A 61 30.22 -11.81 13.27
CA GLN A 61 29.39 -12.45 12.26
C GLN A 61 27.96 -11.96 12.39
N TYR A 62 27.28 -11.67 11.28
CA TYR A 62 25.89 -11.25 11.29
C TYR A 62 25.07 -11.98 10.24
N ASN A 63 23.77 -12.16 10.54
CA ASN A 63 22.76 -12.67 9.62
C ASN A 63 21.54 -11.76 9.66
N ILE A 64 20.96 -11.49 8.49
CA ILE A 64 19.78 -10.64 8.30
C ILE A 64 18.64 -11.55 7.85
N PHE A 65 17.45 -11.34 8.40
CA PHE A 65 16.26 -12.15 8.15
C PHE A 65 15.06 -11.28 7.81
N SER A 66 14.19 -11.76 6.92
CA SER A 66 12.79 -11.37 6.90
C SER A 66 11.99 -12.31 7.81
N VAL A 67 10.87 -11.80 8.33
CA VAL A 67 9.96 -12.51 9.24
C VAL A 67 8.65 -12.75 8.50
N THR A 68 8.32 -14.01 8.22
CA THR A 68 7.03 -14.37 7.61
C THR A 68 5.86 -14.09 8.56
N ASP A 69 4.64 -14.06 8.04
CA ASP A 69 3.41 -13.89 8.84
C ASP A 69 3.25 -14.94 9.95
N THR A 70 3.81 -16.13 9.73
CA THR A 70 3.82 -17.22 10.73
C THR A 70 4.88 -17.04 11.82
N GLY A 71 5.68 -15.98 11.75
CA GLY A 71 6.82 -15.72 12.63
C GLY A 71 8.10 -16.48 12.26
N SER A 72 8.10 -17.24 11.16
CA SER A 72 9.30 -17.95 10.69
C SER A 72 10.34 -16.97 10.12
N LEU A 73 11.63 -17.24 10.37
CA LEU A 73 12.73 -16.42 9.87
C LEU A 73 13.27 -16.98 8.53
N VAL A 74 13.35 -16.12 7.52
CA VAL A 74 13.97 -16.43 6.22
C VAL A 74 15.24 -15.59 6.10
N GLN A 75 16.39 -16.24 5.94
CA GLN A 75 17.66 -15.53 5.84
C GLN A 75 17.78 -14.83 4.49
N ILE A 76 18.02 -13.52 4.51
CA ILE A 76 18.12 -12.65 3.33
C ILE A 76 19.49 -11.98 3.19
N GLY A 77 20.35 -12.10 4.20
CA GLY A 77 21.71 -11.56 4.14
C GLY A 77 22.60 -12.13 5.23
N SER A 78 23.92 -12.01 5.06
CA SER A 78 24.90 -12.32 6.09
C SER A 78 26.26 -11.72 5.76
N GLY A 79 27.15 -11.70 6.75
CA GLY A 79 28.54 -11.32 6.53
C GLY A 79 29.40 -11.52 7.76
N THR A 80 30.67 -11.16 7.62
CA THR A 80 31.67 -11.21 8.70
C THR A 80 32.59 -10.01 8.58
N THR A 81 32.91 -9.38 9.71
CA THR A 81 33.88 -8.28 9.81
C THR A 81 34.74 -8.44 11.06
N THR A 82 35.70 -7.56 11.26
CA THR A 82 36.46 -7.42 12.51
C THR A 82 36.24 -6.05 13.12
N GLY A 83 36.25 -5.96 14.45
CA GLY A 83 35.90 -4.73 15.16
C GLY A 83 34.41 -4.39 15.03
N ASP A 84 34.09 -3.12 15.29
CA ASP A 84 32.71 -2.66 15.25
C ASP A 84 32.09 -2.73 13.85
N LEU A 85 30.86 -3.21 13.83
CA LEU A 85 30.05 -3.40 12.64
C LEU A 85 29.37 -2.09 12.25
N ASN A 86 29.26 -1.81 10.94
CA ASN A 86 28.35 -0.80 10.40
C ASN A 86 27.89 -1.26 9.02
N VAL A 87 26.66 -1.79 8.93
CA VAL A 87 26.13 -2.41 7.72
C VAL A 87 24.84 -1.72 7.32
N THR A 88 24.80 -1.24 6.08
CA THR A 88 23.59 -0.81 5.40
C THR A 88 23.10 -1.92 4.48
N PHE A 89 21.81 -2.20 4.52
CA PHE A 89 21.17 -3.23 3.72
C PHE A 89 19.85 -2.70 3.13
N THR A 90 19.57 -3.12 1.89
CA THR A 90 18.39 -2.74 1.11
C THR A 90 17.74 -4.05 0.66
N PRO A 91 16.65 -4.51 1.31
CA PRO A 91 15.87 -5.64 0.81
C PRO A 91 15.10 -5.27 -0.45
N ASP A 92 14.39 -6.26 -1.02
CA ASP A 92 13.44 -6.03 -2.11
C ASP A 92 12.30 -5.08 -1.69
N ALA A 93 11.71 -4.43 -2.69
CA ALA A 93 10.56 -3.56 -2.55
C ALA A 93 9.38 -4.29 -1.89
N LEU A 94 8.62 -3.58 -1.08
CA LEU A 94 7.42 -4.10 -0.42
C LEU A 94 6.18 -3.76 -1.24
N GLU A 95 5.22 -4.69 -1.25
CA GLU A 95 3.90 -4.45 -1.85
C GLU A 95 3.12 -3.39 -1.04
N PRO A 96 2.29 -2.56 -1.69
CA PRO A 96 1.43 -1.59 -1.02
C PRO A 96 0.54 -2.23 0.07
N ASN A 97 0.34 -1.52 1.17
CA ASN A 97 -0.47 -1.95 2.32
C ASN A 97 0.04 -3.22 3.00
N THR A 98 1.35 -3.45 3.01
CA THR A 98 1.97 -4.58 3.70
C THR A 98 2.86 -4.12 4.84
N THR A 99 2.99 -4.98 5.87
CA THR A 99 3.99 -4.83 6.94
C THR A 99 4.91 -6.03 6.90
N GLN A 100 6.20 -5.80 6.70
CA GLN A 100 7.24 -6.83 6.68
C GLN A 100 8.16 -6.68 7.90
N GLY A 101 8.22 -7.71 8.73
CA GLY A 101 9.18 -7.77 9.84
C GLY A 101 10.58 -8.13 9.36
N TYR A 102 11.60 -7.53 9.95
CA TYR A 102 13.02 -7.84 9.73
C TYR A 102 13.72 -8.10 11.04
N ALA A 103 14.77 -8.93 11.00
CA ALA A 103 15.60 -9.20 12.17
C ALA A 103 17.08 -9.30 11.78
N VAL A 104 17.95 -8.95 12.72
CA VAL A 104 19.39 -9.16 12.60
C VAL A 104 19.90 -9.93 13.81
N PHE A 105 20.72 -10.96 13.57
CA PHE A 105 21.44 -11.69 14.60
C PHE A 105 22.93 -11.46 14.46
N VAL A 106 23.58 -11.08 15.55
CA VAL A 106 25.01 -10.76 15.60
C VAL A 106 25.70 -11.64 16.63
N ALA A 107 26.81 -12.26 16.24
CA ALA A 107 27.68 -13.03 17.13
C ALA A 107 29.09 -12.43 17.11
N VAL A 108 29.64 -12.16 18.29
CA VAL A 108 30.98 -11.58 18.47
C VAL A 108 31.90 -12.63 19.07
N PHE A 109 33.08 -12.79 18.49
CA PHE A 109 34.12 -13.74 18.89
C PHE A 109 35.41 -12.99 19.18
N ASN A 110 36.08 -13.33 20.27
CA ASN A 110 37.42 -12.79 20.52
C ASN A 110 38.46 -13.37 19.54
N ALA A 111 39.71 -12.89 19.60
CA ALA A 111 40.81 -13.35 18.76
C ALA A 111 41.07 -14.88 18.83
N ASP A 112 40.71 -15.52 19.94
CA ASP A 112 40.83 -16.98 20.13
C ASP A 112 39.65 -17.77 19.53
N GLY A 113 38.65 -17.10 18.95
CA GLY A 113 37.45 -17.71 18.40
C GLY A 113 36.36 -18.05 19.44
N VAL A 114 36.46 -17.52 20.67
CA VAL A 114 35.48 -17.72 21.74
C VAL A 114 34.36 -16.70 21.63
N VAL A 115 33.11 -17.16 21.63
CA VAL A 115 31.92 -16.29 21.64
C VAL A 115 31.88 -15.42 22.88
N LYS A 116 31.77 -14.10 22.70
CA LYS A 116 31.67 -13.09 23.76
C LYS A 116 30.30 -12.43 23.85
N ALA A 117 29.60 -12.31 22.73
CA ALA A 117 28.24 -11.79 22.70
C ALA A 117 27.39 -12.45 21.60
N LYS A 118 26.10 -12.58 21.88
CA LYS A 118 25.06 -12.90 20.90
C LYS A 118 23.94 -11.88 21.07
N LEU A 119 23.77 -11.03 20.07
CA LEU A 119 22.85 -9.91 20.08
C LEU A 119 21.83 -10.09 18.96
N ARG A 120 20.65 -9.50 19.15
CA ARG A 120 19.58 -9.55 18.14
C ARG A 120 18.79 -8.25 18.14
N GLY A 121 18.36 -7.84 16.95
CA GLY A 121 17.43 -6.75 16.74
C GLY A 121 16.26 -7.21 15.86
N LYS A 122 15.09 -6.61 16.06
CA LYS A 122 13.91 -6.80 15.23
C LYS A 122 13.19 -5.46 15.07
N TRP A 123 12.71 -5.18 13.87
CA TRP A 123 11.87 -4.02 13.55
C TRP A 123 10.91 -4.41 12.43
N ASP A 124 9.87 -3.59 12.24
CA ASP A 124 8.88 -3.77 11.18
C ASP A 124 8.96 -2.60 10.19
N VAL A 125 8.85 -2.92 8.91
CA VAL A 125 8.72 -1.92 7.85
C VAL A 125 7.30 -2.00 7.32
N THR A 126 6.57 -0.88 7.37
CA THR A 126 5.25 -0.77 6.75
C THR A 126 5.39 -0.05 5.42
N CYS A 127 4.96 -0.68 4.33
CA CYS A 127 4.66 0.02 3.10
C CYS A 127 3.20 0.44 3.17
N GLU A 128 2.98 1.68 3.57
CA GLU A 128 1.66 2.30 3.44
C GLU A 128 1.34 2.36 1.94
N GLY A 129 0.17 1.86 1.55
CA GLY A 129 -0.31 2.16 0.21
C GLY A 129 -0.42 3.66 0.06
N GLN A 130 -0.19 4.18 -1.14
CA GLN A 130 -0.68 5.51 -1.42
C GLN A 130 -2.19 5.46 -1.17
N GLU A 131 -2.68 6.17 -0.15
CA GLU A 131 -4.05 6.64 -0.20
C GLU A 131 -4.24 7.19 -1.62
N PRO A 132 -5.31 6.81 -2.35
CA PRO A 132 -5.59 7.44 -3.62
C PRO A 132 -5.49 8.94 -3.37
N THR A 133 -4.43 9.54 -3.92
CA THR A 133 -4.23 10.97 -3.77
C THR A 133 -5.55 11.56 -4.24
N PRO A 134 -6.21 12.46 -3.48
CA PRO A 134 -7.36 13.17 -4.00
C PRO A 134 -6.82 13.86 -5.24
N THR A 135 -7.07 13.26 -6.40
CA THR A 135 -6.62 13.81 -7.67
C THR A 135 -7.30 15.17 -7.66
N PRO A 136 -6.55 16.28 -7.72
CA PRO A 136 -7.19 17.58 -7.77
C PRO A 136 -8.11 17.50 -8.97
N THR A 137 -9.41 17.51 -8.69
CA THR A 137 -10.48 17.48 -9.67
C THR A 137 -10.06 18.46 -10.75
N PRO A 138 -9.75 18.00 -11.99
CA PRO A 138 -9.33 18.92 -13.02
C PRO A 138 -10.42 19.99 -13.15
N PRO A 139 -10.05 21.25 -13.40
CA PRO A 139 -11.04 22.28 -13.68
C PRO A 139 -12.00 21.75 -14.76
N PRO A 140 -13.32 21.81 -14.55
CA PRO A 140 -14.28 21.24 -15.49
C PRO A 140 -14.03 21.83 -16.88
N THR A 141 -13.63 21.00 -17.84
CA THR A 141 -13.39 21.41 -19.23
C THR A 141 -14.65 21.36 -20.09
N GLY A 142 -15.74 20.83 -19.52
CA GLY A 142 -17.06 20.70 -20.14
C GLY A 142 -18.10 21.63 -19.53
N GLY A 143 -19.27 21.68 -20.16
CA GLY A 143 -20.40 22.51 -19.75
C GLY A 143 -21.77 21.89 -20.02
N GLU A 144 -21.78 20.59 -20.36
CA GLU A 144 -22.98 19.83 -20.68
C GLU A 144 -23.11 18.65 -19.72
N GLY A 145 -24.34 18.22 -19.47
CA GLY A 145 -24.64 17.09 -18.60
C GLY A 145 -26.14 16.83 -18.50
N CYS A 146 -26.52 15.58 -18.68
CA CYS A 146 -27.87 15.09 -18.48
C CYS A 146 -28.02 14.48 -17.08
N THR A 147 -29.10 14.85 -16.39
CA THR A 147 -29.32 14.46 -14.99
C THR A 147 -29.57 12.96 -14.83
N PRO A 148 -29.44 12.39 -13.62
CA PRO A 148 -29.92 11.02 -13.35
C PRO A 148 -31.40 10.82 -13.74
N GLY A 149 -32.21 11.88 -13.68
CA GLY A 149 -33.61 11.86 -14.09
C GLY A 149 -33.81 11.65 -15.59
N TYR A 150 -32.89 12.11 -16.44
CA TYR A 150 -32.88 11.85 -17.87
C TYR A 150 -32.53 10.37 -18.10
N TRP A 151 -31.35 9.94 -17.66
CA TRP A 151 -30.81 8.62 -17.96
C TRP A 151 -31.66 7.45 -17.44
N ARG A 152 -32.45 7.64 -16.38
CA ARG A 152 -33.28 6.57 -15.80
C ARG A 152 -34.58 6.28 -16.56
N GLN A 153 -34.99 7.15 -17.49
CA GLN A 153 -36.27 7.01 -18.19
C GLN A 153 -36.13 6.12 -19.41
N GLU A 154 -37.03 5.15 -19.56
CA GLU A 154 -36.98 4.15 -20.65
C GLU A 154 -36.98 4.76 -22.05
N HIS A 155 -37.64 5.92 -22.24
CA HIS A 155 -37.68 6.58 -23.53
C HIS A 155 -36.38 7.29 -23.94
N HIS A 156 -35.38 7.33 -23.05
CA HIS A 156 -34.02 7.81 -23.34
C HIS A 156 -32.99 6.65 -23.42
N PHE A 157 -33.44 5.39 -23.48
CA PHE A 157 -32.53 4.24 -23.59
C PHE A 157 -31.86 4.13 -24.96
N ASP A 158 -32.37 4.84 -25.96
CA ASP A 158 -31.66 5.07 -27.22
C ASP A 158 -30.35 5.84 -27.00
N SER A 159 -30.32 6.82 -26.09
CA SER A 159 -29.10 7.52 -25.69
C SER A 159 -28.09 6.59 -25.00
N TRP A 160 -28.54 5.56 -24.26
CA TRP A 160 -27.62 4.56 -23.69
C TRP A 160 -26.91 3.76 -24.78
N ALA A 161 -27.62 3.43 -25.87
CA ALA A 161 -27.06 2.65 -26.98
C ALA A 161 -25.94 3.37 -27.75
N LEU A 162 -25.78 4.69 -27.53
CA LEU A 162 -24.65 5.48 -28.05
C LEU A 162 -23.42 5.42 -27.15
N THR A 163 -23.53 4.84 -25.96
CA THR A 163 -22.46 4.60 -25.00
C THR A 163 -22.07 3.10 -25.00
N PRO A 164 -20.96 2.69 -24.37
CA PRO A 164 -20.62 1.27 -24.24
C PRO A 164 -21.40 0.56 -23.12
N TYR A 165 -22.34 1.22 -22.45
CA TYR A 165 -23.04 0.71 -21.27
C TYR A 165 -24.52 0.41 -21.55
N ALA A 166 -25.02 -0.65 -20.93
CA ALA A 166 -26.42 -1.04 -20.96
C ALA A 166 -27.08 -0.90 -19.57
N PRO A 167 -28.40 -0.65 -19.51
CA PRO A 167 -29.12 -0.57 -18.23
C PRO A 167 -28.96 -1.81 -17.33
N SER A 168 -28.75 -2.98 -17.94
CA SER A 168 -28.58 -4.26 -17.24
C SER A 168 -27.15 -4.55 -16.80
N ASP A 169 -26.17 -3.72 -17.14
CA ASP A 169 -24.78 -3.95 -16.74
C ASP A 169 -24.67 -3.90 -15.21
N ALA A 170 -23.82 -4.77 -14.67
CA ALA A 170 -23.64 -4.88 -13.24
C ALA A 170 -22.87 -3.67 -12.70
N TYR A 171 -23.34 -3.09 -11.60
CA TYR A 171 -22.78 -1.86 -11.03
C TYR A 171 -21.34 -2.05 -10.53
N ASP A 172 -21.14 -3.06 -9.68
CA ASP A 172 -19.86 -3.38 -9.04
C ASP A 172 -18.70 -3.58 -10.02
N PRO A 173 -18.79 -4.44 -11.05
CA PRO A 173 -17.70 -4.58 -12.01
C PRO A 173 -17.53 -3.36 -12.91
N THR A 174 -18.57 -2.56 -13.12
CA THR A 174 -18.47 -1.32 -13.92
C THR A 174 -17.63 -0.26 -13.19
N PHE A 175 -17.87 -0.09 -11.89
CA PHE A 175 -17.16 0.91 -11.08
C PHE A 175 -15.95 0.36 -10.32
N GLY A 176 -15.77 -0.96 -10.25
CA GLY A 176 -14.70 -1.59 -9.46
C GLY A 176 -14.90 -1.42 -7.95
N VAL A 177 -16.15 -1.54 -7.48
CA VAL A 177 -16.54 -1.35 -6.06
C VAL A 177 -17.42 -2.51 -5.59
N ASP A 178 -17.68 -2.58 -4.27
CA ASP A 178 -18.62 -3.51 -3.65
C ASP A 178 -19.84 -2.70 -3.16
N GLY A 179 -20.83 -2.53 -4.04
CA GLY A 179 -21.97 -1.65 -3.85
C GLY A 179 -23.28 -2.38 -3.63
N SER A 180 -24.28 -1.63 -3.20
CA SER A 180 -25.61 -2.16 -2.84
C SER A 180 -26.54 -2.38 -4.05
N PHE A 181 -26.02 -2.37 -5.29
CA PHE A 181 -26.83 -2.33 -6.52
C PHE A 181 -26.48 -3.45 -7.48
N ASP A 182 -27.50 -4.18 -7.94
CA ASP A 182 -27.30 -5.24 -8.92
C ASP A 182 -26.91 -4.68 -10.30
N THR A 183 -27.46 -3.53 -10.71
CA THR A 183 -27.32 -2.99 -12.08
C THR A 183 -27.16 -1.48 -12.12
N LEU A 184 -26.64 -0.96 -13.23
CA LEU A 184 -26.58 0.49 -13.51
C LEU A 184 -27.98 1.13 -13.47
N LEU A 185 -29.01 0.45 -14.01
CA LEU A 185 -30.37 0.96 -13.95
C LEU A 185 -30.90 1.02 -12.50
N ALA A 186 -30.62 0.01 -11.69
CA ALA A 186 -31.02 0.00 -10.28
C ALA A 186 -30.34 1.15 -9.51
N ALA A 187 -29.04 1.37 -9.76
CA ALA A 187 -28.26 2.46 -9.17
C ALA A 187 -28.79 3.86 -9.56
N VAL A 188 -29.08 4.11 -10.84
CA VAL A 188 -29.64 5.42 -11.28
C VAL A 188 -31.07 5.66 -10.76
N TRP A 189 -31.79 4.59 -10.40
CA TRP A 189 -33.11 4.64 -9.76
C TRP A 189 -33.07 4.73 -8.22
N ALA A 190 -31.90 4.60 -7.59
CA ALA A 190 -31.76 4.55 -6.14
C ALA A 190 -32.39 5.76 -5.44
N ARG A 191 -32.79 5.61 -4.18
CA ARG A 191 -33.43 6.69 -3.40
C ARG A 191 -32.65 6.99 -2.12
N GLY A 192 -32.73 8.22 -1.64
CA GLY A 192 -32.03 8.67 -0.43
C GLY A 192 -30.66 9.31 -0.70
N GLY A 193 -29.91 9.54 0.37
CA GLY A 193 -28.57 10.15 0.41
C GLY A 193 -27.43 9.13 0.42
N GLY A 194 -26.19 9.57 0.71
CA GLY A 194 -25.03 8.70 0.86
C GLY A 194 -24.71 7.90 -0.39
N GLU A 195 -24.39 6.60 -0.23
CA GLU A 195 -24.09 5.67 -1.33
C GLU A 195 -25.16 5.72 -2.44
N ASN A 196 -26.45 5.70 -2.07
CA ASN A 196 -27.56 5.78 -3.03
C ASN A 196 -27.54 7.07 -3.84
N ALA A 197 -27.13 8.18 -3.25
CA ALA A 197 -27.02 9.44 -3.98
C ALA A 197 -25.81 9.43 -4.90
N LEU A 198 -24.65 8.97 -4.42
CA LEU A 198 -23.47 8.85 -5.26
C LEU A 198 -23.75 7.94 -6.46
N ALA A 199 -24.32 6.75 -6.25
CA ALA A 199 -24.63 5.79 -7.31
C ALA A 199 -25.50 6.41 -8.41
N ARG A 200 -26.53 7.19 -8.03
CA ARG A 200 -27.36 7.92 -9.01
C ARG A 200 -26.54 8.86 -9.88
N HIS A 201 -25.72 9.69 -9.25
CA HIS A 201 -24.95 10.71 -9.96
C HIS A 201 -23.76 10.11 -10.71
N ALA A 202 -23.18 9.02 -10.22
CA ALA A 202 -22.10 8.26 -10.85
C ALA A 202 -22.54 7.61 -12.15
N VAL A 203 -23.69 6.93 -12.17
CA VAL A 203 -24.22 6.34 -13.41
C VAL A 203 -24.53 7.42 -14.44
N ALA A 204 -25.16 8.53 -14.04
CA ALA A 204 -25.41 9.65 -14.95
C ALA A 204 -24.11 10.25 -15.49
N ALA A 205 -23.10 10.44 -14.64
CA ALA A 205 -21.80 10.97 -15.03
C ALA A 205 -21.09 10.05 -16.02
N LEU A 206 -21.10 8.73 -15.76
CA LEU A 206 -20.49 7.72 -16.61
C LEU A 206 -21.08 7.76 -18.02
N LEU A 207 -22.42 7.83 -18.13
CA LEU A 207 -23.13 7.90 -19.40
C LEU A 207 -22.88 9.23 -20.12
N ASN A 208 -22.88 10.35 -19.40
CA ASN A 208 -22.52 11.65 -19.97
C ASN A 208 -21.10 11.66 -20.54
N ALA A 209 -20.11 11.19 -19.78
CA ALA A 209 -18.70 11.14 -20.20
C ALA A 209 -18.44 10.18 -21.37
N SER A 210 -19.31 9.19 -21.54
CA SER A 210 -19.18 8.17 -22.58
C SER A 210 -20.04 8.45 -23.81
N SER A 211 -20.87 9.49 -23.77
CA SER A 211 -21.70 9.88 -24.90
C SER A 211 -20.87 10.67 -25.91
N PRO A 212 -20.95 10.36 -27.22
CA PRO A 212 -20.29 11.16 -28.25
C PRO A 212 -20.88 12.58 -28.39
N ASP A 213 -22.08 12.80 -27.85
CA ASP A 213 -22.87 14.03 -28.03
C ASP A 213 -22.98 14.87 -26.74
N VAL A 214 -22.20 14.56 -25.70
CA VAL A 214 -22.18 15.32 -24.45
C VAL A 214 -20.75 15.72 -24.10
N ASN A 215 -20.45 17.02 -24.11
CA ASN A 215 -19.17 17.57 -23.66
C ASN A 215 -19.14 17.67 -22.12
N TYR A 216 -19.01 16.51 -21.48
CA TYR A 216 -19.07 16.37 -20.03
C TYR A 216 -17.82 16.89 -19.32
N ALA A 217 -17.99 17.32 -18.07
CA ALA A 217 -16.92 17.93 -17.28
C ALA A 217 -15.82 16.98 -16.83
N TYR A 218 -16.12 15.68 -16.77
CA TYR A 218 -15.22 14.62 -16.28
C TYR A 218 -15.00 13.56 -17.35
N THR A 219 -13.81 12.96 -17.35
CA THR A 219 -13.52 11.75 -18.11
C THR A 219 -14.08 10.52 -17.39
N VAL A 220 -14.23 9.40 -18.12
CA VAL A 220 -14.62 8.11 -17.53
C VAL A 220 -13.65 7.70 -16.42
N ASP A 221 -12.34 7.82 -16.65
CA ASP A 221 -11.31 7.43 -15.67
C ASP A 221 -11.42 8.24 -14.37
N GLU A 222 -11.68 9.55 -14.45
CA GLU A 222 -11.90 10.40 -13.28
C GLU A 222 -13.15 10.00 -12.48
N ILE A 223 -14.22 9.62 -13.19
CA ILE A 223 -15.46 9.16 -12.56
C ILE A 223 -15.21 7.83 -11.83
N LEU A 224 -14.55 6.87 -12.48
CA LEU A 224 -14.23 5.58 -11.87
C LEU A 224 -13.34 5.75 -10.64
N ALA A 225 -12.27 6.53 -10.75
CA ALA A 225 -11.35 6.78 -9.63
C ALA A 225 -12.05 7.49 -8.46
N GLY A 226 -12.89 8.49 -8.73
CA GLY A 226 -13.62 9.21 -7.69
C GLY A 226 -14.66 8.34 -6.98
N VAL A 227 -15.37 7.47 -7.71
CA VAL A 227 -16.30 6.49 -7.11
C VAL A 227 -15.54 5.49 -6.24
N GLN A 228 -14.45 4.90 -6.75
CA GLN A 228 -13.64 3.94 -5.99
C GLN A 228 -13.11 4.54 -4.69
N ASN A 229 -12.62 5.78 -4.74
CA ASN A 229 -12.17 6.50 -3.55
C ASN A 229 -13.30 6.73 -2.53
N ALA A 230 -14.49 7.12 -2.99
CA ALA A 230 -15.65 7.31 -2.11
C ALA A 230 -16.05 6.01 -1.40
N TYR A 231 -15.99 4.86 -2.08
CA TYR A 231 -16.22 3.55 -1.46
C TYR A 231 -15.11 3.15 -0.49
N ALA A 232 -13.83 3.39 -0.84
CA ALA A 232 -12.69 3.08 0.02
C ALA A 232 -12.71 3.86 1.35
N THR A 233 -13.15 5.11 1.30
CA THR A 233 -13.19 6.02 2.47
C THR A 233 -14.53 5.99 3.21
N GLY A 234 -15.61 5.55 2.55
CA GLY A 234 -16.98 5.68 3.04
C GLY A 234 -17.54 7.11 3.01
N ASP A 235 -16.81 8.07 2.42
CA ASP A 235 -17.24 9.47 2.28
C ASP A 235 -17.79 9.73 0.87
N PHE A 236 -19.10 9.59 0.72
CA PHE A 236 -19.79 9.65 -0.58
C PHE A 236 -20.17 11.06 -1.02
N GLU A 237 -20.44 11.97 -0.08
CA GLU A 237 -21.07 13.25 -0.36
C GLU A 237 -20.20 14.20 -1.19
N PRO A 238 -18.88 14.37 -0.94
CA PRO A 238 -18.06 15.32 -1.69
C PRO A 238 -18.02 15.02 -3.19
N PHE A 239 -17.82 13.76 -3.57
CA PHE A 239 -17.78 13.40 -4.99
C PHE A 239 -19.19 13.37 -5.61
N LYS A 240 -20.21 12.98 -4.84
CA LYS A 240 -21.61 13.12 -5.26
C LYS A 240 -21.97 14.58 -5.58
N ASP A 241 -21.53 15.55 -4.78
CA ASP A 241 -21.78 16.98 -5.02
C ASP A 241 -21.09 17.46 -6.30
N ALA A 242 -19.86 17.03 -6.54
CA ALA A 242 -19.13 17.35 -7.75
C ALA A 242 -19.82 16.80 -9.02
N LEU A 243 -20.30 15.56 -8.97
CA LEU A 243 -21.04 14.94 -10.08
C LEU A 243 -22.44 15.53 -10.24
N ASP A 244 -23.11 15.90 -9.16
CA ASP A 244 -24.41 16.58 -9.21
C ASP A 244 -24.28 17.92 -9.96
N ALA A 245 -23.29 18.74 -9.62
CA ALA A 245 -23.04 20.00 -10.33
C ALA A 245 -22.82 19.79 -11.83
N ALA A 246 -21.99 18.81 -12.23
CA ALA A 246 -21.71 18.53 -13.64
C ALA A 246 -22.92 17.94 -14.38
N ASN A 247 -23.66 17.02 -13.75
CA ASN A 247 -24.86 16.41 -14.34
C ASN A 247 -26.02 17.41 -14.54
N ASN A 248 -25.98 18.58 -13.88
CA ASN A 248 -26.95 19.66 -14.03
C ASN A 248 -26.44 20.81 -14.90
N ALA A 249 -25.33 20.65 -15.62
CA ALA A 249 -24.76 21.71 -16.44
C ALA A 249 -25.61 22.08 -17.68
N GLY A 250 -26.51 21.18 -18.10
CA GLY A 250 -27.44 21.37 -19.21
C GLY A 250 -27.36 20.21 -20.20
N CYS A 251 -28.49 19.57 -20.47
CA CYS A 251 -28.53 18.36 -21.30
C CYS A 251 -28.68 18.73 -22.78
N PRO A 252 -27.74 18.34 -23.67
CA PRO A 252 -27.84 18.57 -25.11
C PRO A 252 -28.69 17.51 -25.82
N LEU A 253 -29.04 16.43 -25.12
CA LEU A 253 -29.80 15.30 -25.65
C LEU A 253 -31.32 15.55 -25.54
N ASN A 254 -32.09 14.87 -26.40
CA ASN A 254 -33.55 15.03 -26.51
C ASN A 254 -34.32 14.18 -25.51
#